data_AF-A0A3M5BBY6-F1
#
_entry.id   AF-A0A3M5BBY6-F1
#
_cell.length_a   1.000
_cell.length_b   1.000
_cell.length_c   1.000
_cell.angle_alpha   90.00
_cell.angle_beta   90.00
_cell.angle_gamma   90.00
#
_symmetry.space_group_name_H-M   'P 1'
#
loop_
_entity.id
_entity.type
_entity.pdbx_description
1 polymer ?
#
loop_
_entity_poly.entity_id
_entity_poly.type
_entity_poly.pdbx_seq_one_letter_code
_entity_poly.pdbx_strand_id
1 'polypeptide(L)'
;MSMRLTKDEKNDLINWAMKSSIRFNAELQCDVIDGGGSGAPQGYYARFANDKDKIVKAANTDISRLKPEDNIENILIGKDIIAAIKNDSSFKILERQFVSGHLSIDVSTPITSLKFSDEIASYVGNSKALAISKTVYSNGVRDLDFYVPALQEDGNRPDLNTALKAVSDYVIDVLDDLKSKAELKQEEKSSVRPKLKM
;
A
#
# COMPACT_ATOMS: atom_id res chain seq x y z
N MET A 1 -9.39 -31.69 -14.58
CA MET A 1 -9.84 -30.30 -14.37
C MET A 1 -8.62 -29.46 -13.97
N SER A 2 -8.53 -28.20 -14.39
CA SER A 2 -7.43 -27.31 -13.97
C SER A 2 -7.42 -27.19 -12.45
N MET A 3 -6.27 -27.45 -11.81
CA MET A 3 -6.10 -27.24 -10.37
C MET A 3 -5.98 -25.76 -9.99
N ARG A 4 -5.92 -24.84 -10.97
CA ARG A 4 -5.79 -23.40 -10.72
C ARG A 4 -7.16 -22.75 -10.48
N LEU A 5 -7.17 -21.68 -9.70
CA LEU A 5 -8.34 -20.83 -9.55
C LEU A 5 -8.57 -20.03 -10.84
N THR A 6 -9.84 -19.94 -11.23
CA THR A 6 -10.33 -19.03 -12.27
C THR A 6 -10.26 -17.59 -11.79
N LYS A 7 -10.39 -16.63 -12.72
CA LYS A 7 -10.41 -15.20 -12.38
C LYS A 7 -11.57 -14.85 -11.44
N ASP A 8 -12.73 -15.45 -11.67
CA ASP A 8 -13.93 -15.19 -10.87
C ASP A 8 -13.78 -15.73 -9.45
N GLU A 9 -13.26 -16.95 -9.28
CA GLU A 9 -12.96 -17.52 -7.97
C GLU A 9 -11.96 -16.65 -7.18
N LYS A 10 -10.93 -16.11 -7.85
CA LYS A 10 -9.99 -15.17 -7.22
C LYS A 10 -10.68 -13.90 -6.76
N ASN A 11 -11.53 -13.32 -7.61
CA ASN A 11 -12.29 -12.12 -7.27
C ASN A 11 -13.26 -12.38 -6.12
N ASP A 12 -13.91 -13.53 -6.08
CA ASP A 12 -14.83 -13.89 -5.01
C ASP A 12 -14.11 -14.03 -3.67
N LEU A 13 -12.96 -14.70 -3.63
CA LEU A 13 -12.11 -14.78 -2.43
C LEU A 13 -11.73 -13.39 -1.93
N ILE A 14 -11.28 -12.51 -2.82
CA ILE A 14 -10.90 -11.14 -2.49
C ILE A 14 -12.10 -10.35 -1.94
N ASN A 15 -13.25 -10.44 -2.61
CA ASN A 15 -14.47 -9.75 -2.20
C ASN A 15 -14.99 -10.25 -0.86
N TRP A 16 -14.92 -11.56 -0.60
CA TRP A 16 -15.33 -12.13 0.68
C TRP A 16 -14.39 -11.75 1.82
N ALA A 17 -13.08 -11.67 1.58
CA ALA A 17 -12.14 -11.14 2.55
C ALA A 17 -12.44 -9.67 2.90
N MET A 18 -12.69 -8.83 1.90
CA MET A 18 -13.08 -7.43 2.11
C MET A 18 -14.39 -7.30 2.90
N LYS A 19 -15.42 -8.08 2.52
CA LYS A 19 -16.71 -8.10 3.24
C LYS A 19 -16.54 -8.56 4.69
N SER A 20 -15.71 -9.58 4.92
CA SER A 20 -15.42 -10.09 6.26
C SER A 20 -14.77 -9.01 7.14
N SER A 21 -13.80 -8.26 6.61
CA SER A 21 -13.16 -7.14 7.34
C SER A 21 -14.13 -6.03 7.67
N ILE A 22 -14.96 -5.60 6.71
CA ILE A 22 -15.95 -4.56 6.95
C ILE A 22 -16.96 -4.99 8.03
N ARG A 23 -17.46 -6.23 7.96
CA ARG A 23 -18.41 -6.77 8.95
C ARG A 23 -17.79 -6.88 10.33
N PHE A 24 -16.60 -7.46 10.43
CA PHE A 24 -15.89 -7.62 11.70
C PHE A 24 -15.61 -6.26 12.36
N ASN A 25 -15.15 -5.27 11.60
CA ASN A 25 -14.87 -3.95 12.15
C ASN A 25 -16.16 -3.20 12.55
N ALA A 26 -17.28 -3.44 11.87
CA ALA A 26 -18.58 -2.92 12.27
C ALA A 26 -19.12 -3.59 13.54
N GLU A 27 -18.98 -4.91 13.64
CA GLU A 27 -19.33 -5.68 14.86
C GLU A 27 -18.50 -5.20 16.06
N LEU A 28 -17.19 -4.99 15.88
CA LEU A 28 -16.34 -4.40 16.92
C LEU A 28 -16.81 -3.02 17.37
N GLN A 29 -17.32 -2.19 16.46
CA GLN A 29 -17.86 -0.88 16.82
C GLN A 29 -19.16 -1.00 17.62
N CYS A 30 -20.04 -1.95 17.25
CA CYS A 30 -21.23 -2.25 18.03
C CYS A 30 -20.86 -2.72 19.45
N ASP A 31 -19.92 -3.67 19.57
CA ASP A 31 -19.46 -4.19 20.86
C ASP A 31 -18.92 -3.08 21.77
N VAL A 32 -18.15 -2.13 21.22
CA VAL A 32 -17.64 -0.97 21.96
C VAL A 32 -18.77 -0.04 22.41
N ILE A 33 -19.78 0.20 21.56
CA ILE A 33 -20.96 1.01 21.91
C ILE A 33 -21.75 0.34 23.04
N ASP A 34 -21.83 -0.98 23.04
CA ASP A 34 -22.55 -1.78 24.04
C ASP A 34 -21.76 -1.96 25.36
N GLY A 35 -20.58 -1.33 25.49
CA GLY A 35 -19.75 -1.38 26.69
C GLY A 35 -18.83 -2.61 26.79
N GLY A 36 -18.67 -3.34 25.69
CA GLY A 36 -17.74 -4.46 25.55
C GLY A 36 -16.27 -4.02 25.37
N GLY A 37 -15.38 -5.00 25.25
CA GLY A 37 -13.95 -4.76 25.06
C GLY A 37 -13.61 -4.28 23.65
N SER A 38 -12.61 -3.40 23.52
CA SER A 38 -12.10 -2.96 22.22
C SER A 38 -11.14 -3.98 21.62
N GLY A 39 -11.62 -4.74 20.63
CA GLY A 39 -10.73 -5.44 19.71
C GLY A 39 -10.02 -4.47 18.76
N ALA A 40 -8.83 -4.84 18.28
CA ALA A 40 -8.15 -4.08 17.25
C ALA A 40 -8.86 -4.30 15.88
N PRO A 41 -9.14 -3.23 15.11
CA PRO A 41 -9.64 -3.38 13.75
C PRO A 41 -8.69 -4.23 12.89
N GLN A 42 -9.26 -5.04 12.00
CA GLN A 42 -8.49 -5.92 11.12
C GLN A 42 -8.70 -5.52 9.65
N GLY A 43 -7.59 -5.32 8.94
CA GLY A 43 -7.57 -5.09 7.50
C GLY A 43 -7.96 -6.33 6.69
N TYR A 44 -8.03 -6.18 5.36
CA TYR A 44 -8.44 -7.23 4.43
C TYR A 44 -7.50 -8.43 4.48
N TYR A 45 -6.17 -8.18 4.51
CA TYR A 45 -5.20 -9.26 4.65
C TYR A 45 -5.32 -9.98 5.99
N ALA A 46 -5.38 -9.22 7.10
CA ALA A 46 -5.46 -9.79 8.45
C ALA A 46 -6.69 -10.68 8.62
N ARG A 47 -7.86 -10.26 8.10
CA ARG A 47 -9.05 -11.12 8.07
C ARG A 47 -8.87 -12.36 7.25
N PHE A 48 -8.28 -12.25 6.07
CA PHE A 48 -8.04 -13.42 5.23
C PHE A 48 -7.07 -14.41 5.89
N ALA A 49 -6.06 -13.93 6.60
CA ALA A 49 -5.13 -14.77 7.35
C ALA A 49 -5.83 -15.46 8.54
N ASN A 50 -6.64 -14.72 9.30
CA ASN A 50 -7.28 -15.21 10.54
C ASN A 50 -8.51 -16.10 10.30
N ASP A 51 -9.29 -15.85 9.23
CA ASP A 51 -10.56 -16.53 8.93
C ASP A 51 -10.55 -17.20 7.54
N LYS A 52 -9.36 -17.64 7.08
CA LYS A 52 -9.13 -18.21 5.74
C LYS A 52 -10.17 -19.25 5.34
N ASP A 53 -10.39 -20.25 6.20
CA ASP A 53 -11.31 -21.35 5.92
C ASP A 53 -12.77 -20.88 5.74
N LYS A 54 -13.22 -19.93 6.57
CA LYS A 54 -14.58 -19.38 6.48
C LYS A 54 -14.75 -18.58 5.20
N ILE A 55 -13.75 -17.77 4.84
CA ILE A 55 -13.77 -16.95 3.62
C ILE A 55 -13.75 -17.84 2.38
N VAL A 56 -12.88 -18.85 2.35
CA VAL A 56 -12.78 -19.80 1.24
C VAL A 56 -14.08 -20.57 1.04
N LYS A 57 -14.69 -21.04 2.14
CA LYS A 57 -16.00 -21.71 2.10
C LYS A 57 -17.12 -20.78 1.63
N ALA A 58 -17.14 -19.52 2.08
CA ALA A 58 -18.13 -18.53 1.65
C ALA A 58 -17.97 -18.15 0.16
N ALA A 59 -16.76 -18.18 -0.36
CA ALA A 59 -16.45 -18.03 -1.79
C ALA A 59 -16.71 -19.30 -2.61
N ASN A 60 -17.30 -20.34 -2.02
CA ASN A 60 -17.57 -21.63 -2.67
C ASN A 60 -16.36 -22.22 -3.40
N THR A 61 -15.17 -22.02 -2.83
CA THR A 61 -13.89 -22.46 -3.40
C THR A 61 -13.33 -23.60 -2.56
N ASP A 62 -12.70 -24.58 -3.21
CA ASP A 62 -11.96 -25.63 -2.51
C ASP A 62 -10.60 -25.10 -2.05
N ILE A 63 -10.34 -25.15 -0.74
CA ILE A 63 -9.10 -24.66 -0.14
C ILE A 63 -7.86 -25.36 -0.67
N SER A 64 -7.98 -26.62 -1.09
CA SER A 64 -6.85 -27.39 -1.65
C SER A 64 -6.35 -26.83 -2.99
N ARG A 65 -7.19 -26.04 -3.68
CA ARG A 65 -6.85 -25.38 -4.95
C ARG A 65 -6.20 -24.02 -4.76
N LEU A 66 -6.27 -23.44 -3.57
CA LEU A 66 -5.67 -22.15 -3.29
C LEU A 66 -4.16 -22.31 -3.15
N LYS A 67 -3.40 -21.70 -4.06
CA LYS A 67 -1.93 -21.76 -4.02
C LYS A 67 -1.32 -20.38 -3.82
N PRO A 68 -0.07 -20.29 -3.31
CA PRO A 68 0.63 -19.00 -3.17
C PRO A 68 0.70 -18.21 -4.49
N GLU A 69 0.78 -18.89 -5.64
CA GLU A 69 0.83 -18.25 -6.96
C GLU A 69 -0.47 -17.54 -7.35
N ASP A 70 -1.59 -17.81 -6.65
CA ASP A 70 -2.83 -17.07 -6.87
C ASP A 70 -2.79 -15.65 -6.30
N ASN A 71 -1.77 -15.35 -5.48
CA ASN A 71 -1.40 -14.01 -5.04
C ASN A 71 -2.50 -13.23 -4.29
N ILE A 72 -3.50 -13.93 -3.74
CA ILE A 72 -4.67 -13.34 -3.07
C ILE A 72 -4.24 -12.43 -1.91
N GLU A 73 -3.33 -12.92 -1.07
CA GLU A 73 -2.86 -12.19 0.11
C GLU A 73 -2.19 -10.86 -0.26
N ASN A 74 -1.34 -10.85 -1.28
CA ASN A 74 -0.64 -9.63 -1.70
C ASN A 74 -1.59 -8.62 -2.34
N ILE A 75 -2.60 -9.11 -3.08
CA ILE A 75 -3.69 -8.28 -3.60
C ILE A 75 -4.49 -7.64 -2.45
N LEU A 76 -4.76 -8.38 -1.38
CA LEU A 76 -5.47 -7.85 -0.21
C LEU A 76 -4.63 -6.78 0.51
N ILE A 77 -3.33 -7.01 0.70
CA ILE A 77 -2.42 -5.97 1.22
C ILE A 77 -2.45 -4.72 0.34
N GLY A 78 -2.42 -4.89 -0.99
CA GLY A 78 -2.54 -3.77 -1.93
C GLY A 78 -3.86 -3.01 -1.79
N LYS A 79 -4.96 -3.72 -1.53
CA LYS A 79 -6.27 -3.11 -1.26
C LYS A 79 -6.32 -2.40 0.10
N ASP A 80 -5.62 -2.90 1.12
CA ASP A 80 -5.47 -2.23 2.42
C ASP A 80 -4.76 -0.87 2.25
N ILE A 81 -3.71 -0.81 1.43
CA ILE A 81 -3.03 0.46 1.08
C ILE A 81 -4.01 1.44 0.43
N ILE A 82 -4.76 1.00 -0.59
CA ILE A 82 -5.72 1.87 -1.29
C ILE A 82 -6.81 2.37 -0.32
N ALA A 83 -7.33 1.48 0.52
CA ALA A 83 -8.35 1.84 1.50
C ALA A 83 -7.82 2.86 2.51
N ALA A 84 -6.59 2.68 3.02
CA ALA A 84 -5.96 3.63 3.93
C ALA A 84 -5.81 5.02 3.29
N ILE A 85 -5.27 5.09 2.06
CA ILE A 85 -5.07 6.35 1.32
C ILE A 85 -6.39 7.07 1.07
N LYS A 86 -7.46 6.35 0.72
CA LYS A 86 -8.74 6.95 0.33
C LYS A 86 -9.64 7.34 1.50
N ASN A 87 -9.59 6.57 2.59
CA ASN A 87 -10.52 6.75 3.71
C ASN A 87 -10.00 7.76 4.74
N ASP A 88 -8.70 8.02 4.80
CA ASP A 88 -8.12 9.00 5.72
C ASP A 88 -7.79 10.32 5.02
N SER A 89 -8.47 11.38 5.43
CA SER A 89 -8.28 12.73 4.89
C SER A 89 -6.86 13.30 5.07
N SER A 90 -6.08 12.76 6.01
CA SER A 90 -4.67 13.14 6.18
C SER A 90 -3.79 12.70 5.01
N PHE A 91 -4.22 11.71 4.22
CA PHE A 91 -3.51 11.22 3.04
C PHE A 91 -3.95 11.89 1.72
N LYS A 92 -4.67 13.01 1.75
CA LYS A 92 -5.07 13.74 0.52
C LYS A 92 -3.92 14.07 -0.41
N ILE A 93 -2.76 14.44 0.13
CA ILE A 93 -1.58 14.73 -0.70
C ILE A 93 -1.08 13.44 -1.35
N LEU A 94 -0.91 12.37 -0.57
CA LEU A 94 -0.51 11.06 -1.05
C LEU A 94 -1.47 10.51 -2.12
N GLU A 95 -2.78 10.70 -1.93
CA GLU A 95 -3.80 10.35 -2.92
C GLU A 95 -3.57 11.10 -4.24
N ARG A 96 -3.30 12.41 -4.19
CA ARG A 96 -2.95 13.19 -5.40
C ARG A 96 -1.70 12.65 -6.07
N GLN A 97 -0.66 12.28 -5.31
CA GLN A 97 0.56 11.71 -5.88
C GLN A 97 0.29 10.36 -6.56
N PHE A 98 -0.62 9.57 -6.01
CA PHE A 98 -1.08 8.32 -6.62
C PHE A 98 -1.83 8.58 -7.94
N VAL A 99 -2.74 9.55 -7.95
CA VAL A 99 -3.51 9.93 -9.16
C VAL A 99 -2.61 10.53 -10.25
N SER A 100 -1.62 11.33 -9.87
CA SER A 100 -0.62 11.90 -10.79
C SER A 100 0.40 10.90 -11.32
N GLY A 101 0.36 9.64 -10.86
CA GLY A 101 1.26 8.58 -11.33
C GLY A 101 2.66 8.60 -10.72
N HIS A 102 2.89 9.40 -9.66
CA HIS A 102 4.16 9.40 -8.92
C HIS A 102 4.33 8.16 -8.05
N LEU A 103 3.23 7.48 -7.74
CA LEU A 103 3.21 6.26 -6.95
C LEU A 103 2.32 5.20 -7.61
N SER A 104 2.72 3.94 -7.51
CA SER A 104 1.92 2.79 -7.97
C SER A 104 2.06 1.61 -7.02
N ILE A 105 1.03 0.77 -6.91
CA ILE A 105 1.09 -0.45 -6.10
C ILE A 105 1.55 -1.60 -6.99
N ASP A 106 2.59 -2.30 -6.54
CA ASP A 106 3.06 -3.54 -7.15
C ASP A 106 2.78 -4.72 -6.21
N VAL A 107 1.93 -5.63 -6.69
CA VAL A 107 1.61 -6.91 -6.04
C VAL A 107 2.21 -8.10 -6.80
N SER A 108 2.93 -7.89 -7.90
CA SER A 108 3.42 -8.96 -8.78
C SER A 108 4.54 -9.81 -8.16
N THR A 109 5.19 -9.30 -7.10
CA THR A 109 6.26 -9.99 -6.39
C THR A 109 5.75 -10.60 -5.08
N PRO A 110 6.51 -11.50 -4.43
CA PRO A 110 6.16 -12.04 -3.12
C PRO A 110 5.95 -10.98 -2.03
N ILE A 111 6.49 -9.77 -2.22
CA ILE A 111 6.36 -8.61 -1.33
C ILE A 111 5.46 -7.58 -2.01
N THR A 112 4.40 -7.15 -1.34
CA THR A 112 3.59 -6.02 -1.82
C THR A 112 4.39 -4.73 -1.59
N SER A 113 4.47 -3.87 -2.61
CA SER A 113 5.20 -2.61 -2.50
C SER A 113 4.45 -1.44 -3.11
N LEU A 114 4.69 -0.25 -2.57
CA LEU A 114 4.40 1.00 -3.25
C LEU A 114 5.68 1.42 -3.97
N LYS A 115 5.60 1.65 -5.28
CA LYS A 115 6.72 2.05 -6.13
C LYS A 115 6.63 3.51 -6.50
N PHE A 116 7.78 4.15 -6.59
CA PHE A 116 7.91 5.46 -7.21
C PHE A 116 7.74 5.36 -8.74
N SER A 117 7.38 6.48 -9.36
CA SER A 117 7.54 6.64 -10.81
C SER A 117 9.01 6.54 -11.21
N ASP A 118 9.29 6.27 -12.49
CA ASP A 118 10.68 6.17 -12.99
C ASP A 118 11.49 7.44 -12.76
N GLU A 119 10.84 8.62 -12.81
CA GLU A 119 11.46 9.91 -12.53
C GLU A 119 11.96 9.99 -11.08
N ILE A 120 11.08 9.76 -10.11
CA ILE A 120 11.43 9.79 -8.69
C ILE A 120 12.42 8.66 -8.37
N ALA A 121 12.21 7.47 -8.92
CA ALA A 121 13.08 6.33 -8.70
C ALA A 121 14.52 6.60 -9.19
N SER A 122 14.66 7.27 -10.33
CA SER A 122 15.97 7.66 -10.87
C SER A 122 16.67 8.71 -10.01
N TYR A 123 15.90 9.64 -9.43
CA TYR A 123 16.42 10.64 -8.50
C TYR A 123 16.89 10.03 -7.18
N VAL A 124 16.04 9.19 -6.58
CA VAL A 124 16.25 8.56 -5.27
C VAL A 124 17.29 7.43 -5.34
N GLY A 125 17.46 6.81 -6.51
CA GLY A 125 18.27 5.60 -6.68
C GLY A 125 17.59 4.34 -6.13
N ASN A 126 16.28 4.39 -5.87
CA ASN A 126 15.48 3.27 -5.38
C ASN A 126 14.08 3.33 -5.99
N SER A 127 13.54 2.19 -6.43
CA SER A 127 12.21 2.12 -7.04
C SER A 127 11.07 1.92 -6.03
N LYS A 128 11.38 1.51 -4.80
CA LYS A 128 10.36 1.20 -3.78
C LYS A 128 10.22 2.34 -2.78
N ALA A 129 9.02 2.91 -2.72
CA ALA A 129 8.59 3.87 -1.72
C ALA A 129 8.23 3.17 -0.40
N LEU A 130 7.47 2.08 -0.47
CA LEU A 130 7.06 1.26 0.69
C LEU A 130 7.23 -0.21 0.34
N ALA A 131 7.81 -0.98 1.25
CA ALA A 131 7.82 -2.44 1.20
C ALA A 131 6.99 -2.99 2.36
N ILE A 132 6.09 -3.93 2.07
CA ILE A 132 5.22 -4.57 3.05
C ILE A 132 5.45 -6.07 3.00
N SER A 133 6.00 -6.62 4.08
CA SER A 133 6.23 -8.06 4.23
C SER A 133 5.32 -8.65 5.29
N LYS A 134 5.01 -9.93 5.15
CA LYS A 134 4.22 -10.69 6.12
C LYS A 134 5.13 -11.05 7.30
N THR A 135 4.67 -10.82 8.53
CA THR A 135 5.40 -11.24 9.72
C THR A 135 5.14 -12.73 9.96
N VAL A 136 6.18 -13.51 10.26
CA VAL A 136 6.00 -14.88 10.76
C VAL A 136 5.65 -14.77 12.24
N TYR A 137 4.43 -15.18 12.61
CA TYR A 137 3.87 -15.01 13.96
C TYR A 137 4.87 -15.32 15.10
N SER A 138 5.18 -14.30 15.90
CA SER A 138 5.43 -14.46 17.33
C SER A 138 4.59 -13.41 18.05
N ASN A 139 3.52 -13.84 18.72
CA ASN A 139 2.93 -13.13 19.86
C ASN A 139 1.83 -12.08 19.58
N GLY A 140 1.12 -12.19 18.44
CA GLY A 140 -0.30 -11.79 18.37
C GLY A 140 -0.64 -10.30 18.22
N VAL A 141 0.28 -9.43 17.78
CA VAL A 141 -0.03 -8.00 17.57
C VAL A 141 0.34 -7.48 16.17
N ARG A 142 1.30 -8.09 15.47
CA ARG A 142 1.82 -7.55 14.19
C ARG A 142 1.77 -8.57 13.05
N ASP A 143 0.79 -8.43 12.16
CA ASP A 143 0.59 -9.31 11.00
C ASP A 143 1.43 -8.91 9.76
N LEU A 144 1.86 -7.63 9.72
CA LEU A 144 2.63 -7.05 8.62
C LEU A 144 3.77 -6.17 9.14
N ASP A 145 4.91 -6.24 8.46
CA ASP A 145 6.03 -5.34 8.62
C ASP A 145 6.02 -4.30 7.50
N PHE A 146 6.22 -3.03 7.88
CA PHE A 146 6.22 -1.89 6.99
C PHE A 146 7.59 -1.22 6.99
N TYR A 147 8.20 -1.10 5.82
CA TYR A 147 9.55 -0.55 5.66
C TYR A 147 9.58 0.46 4.52
N VAL A 148 10.24 1.60 4.71
CA VAL A 148 10.40 2.67 3.72
C VAL A 148 11.85 2.67 3.23
N PRO A 149 12.17 1.97 2.13
CA PRO A 149 13.57 1.75 1.73
C PRO A 149 14.34 3.02 1.42
N ALA A 150 13.64 4.05 0.96
CA ALA A 150 14.25 5.33 0.58
C ALA A 150 14.78 6.14 1.77
N LEU A 151 14.26 5.89 2.98
CA LEU A 151 14.69 6.61 4.19
C LEU A 151 15.95 6.01 4.83
N GLN A 152 16.35 4.79 4.44
CA GLN A 152 17.50 4.07 5.00
C GLN A 152 17.51 4.00 6.55
N GLU A 153 16.34 4.14 7.18
CA GLU A 153 16.21 4.09 8.64
C GLU A 153 16.38 2.66 9.14
N ASP A 154 17.05 2.53 10.29
CA ASP A 154 17.10 1.28 11.06
C ASP A 154 15.75 1.06 11.76
N GLY A 155 14.80 0.41 11.08
CA GLY A 155 13.61 -0.12 11.74
C GLY A 155 12.33 -0.21 10.89
N ASN A 156 11.44 -1.10 11.32
CA ASN A 156 10.10 -1.26 10.75
C ASN A 156 9.13 -0.27 11.39
N ARG A 157 8.27 0.36 10.58
CA ARG A 157 7.23 1.29 11.04
C ARG A 157 6.09 0.54 11.75
N PRO A 158 5.54 1.05 12.86
CA PRO A 158 4.63 0.31 13.74
C PRO A 158 3.33 -0.13 13.05
N ASP A 159 2.82 0.68 12.12
CA ASP A 159 1.59 0.41 11.38
C ASP A 159 1.63 0.96 9.94
N LEU A 160 0.60 0.65 9.15
CA LEU A 160 0.50 1.10 7.76
C LEU A 160 0.41 2.63 7.65
N ASN A 161 -0.31 3.30 8.55
CA ASN A 161 -0.57 4.73 8.47
C ASN A 161 0.72 5.55 8.69
N THR A 162 1.51 5.17 9.69
CA THR A 162 2.82 5.76 9.97
C THR A 162 3.80 5.55 8.81
N ALA A 163 3.74 4.39 8.16
CA ALA A 163 4.55 4.13 6.98
C ALA A 163 4.11 4.96 5.76
N LEU A 164 2.80 5.04 5.49
CA LEU A 164 2.26 5.85 4.39
C LEU A 164 2.51 7.35 4.59
N LYS A 165 2.44 7.84 5.84
CA LYS A 165 2.79 9.22 6.16
C LYS A 165 4.25 9.51 5.82
N ALA A 166 5.17 8.66 6.26
CA ALA A 166 6.59 8.81 5.96
C ALA A 166 6.87 8.82 4.44
N VAL A 167 6.16 7.98 3.67
CA VAL A 167 6.24 8.02 2.21
C VAL A 167 5.70 9.31 1.63
N SER A 168 4.56 9.79 2.14
CA SER A 168 3.96 11.06 1.68
C SER A 168 4.93 12.22 1.87
N ASP A 169 5.49 12.34 3.07
CA ASP A 169 6.44 13.41 3.40
C ASP A 169 7.67 13.31 2.48
N TYR A 170 8.22 12.11 2.30
CA TYR A 170 9.38 11.89 1.43
C TYR A 170 9.11 12.24 -0.05
N VAL A 171 7.94 11.89 -0.58
CA VAL A 171 7.58 12.22 -1.98
C VAL A 171 7.45 13.73 -2.16
N ILE A 172 6.91 14.44 -1.18
CA ILE A 172 6.80 15.90 -1.23
C ILE A 172 8.20 16.51 -1.32
N ASP A 173 9.10 16.11 -0.42
CA ASP A 173 10.48 16.62 -0.38
C ASP A 173 11.20 16.38 -1.71
N VAL A 174 11.11 15.17 -2.27
CA VAL A 174 11.75 14.83 -3.55
C VAL A 174 11.16 15.62 -4.71
N LEU A 175 9.85 15.81 -4.76
CA LEU A 175 9.21 16.57 -5.84
C LEU A 175 9.57 18.05 -5.77
N ASP A 176 9.67 18.63 -4.57
CA ASP A 176 10.07 20.02 -4.41
C ASP A 176 11.55 20.24 -4.76
N ASP A 177 12.43 19.30 -4.38
CA ASP A 177 13.83 19.25 -4.83
C ASP A 177 13.96 19.20 -6.36
N LEU A 178 13.16 18.34 -7.01
CA LEU A 178 13.16 18.18 -8.47
C LEU A 178 12.72 19.47 -9.18
N LYS A 179 11.70 20.15 -8.66
CA LYS A 179 11.25 21.45 -9.19
C LYS A 179 12.33 22.51 -9.05
N SER A 180 12.94 22.65 -7.87
CA SER A 180 14.01 23.63 -7.66
C SER A 180 15.20 23.38 -8.58
N LYS A 181 15.59 22.11 -8.81
CA LYS A 181 16.64 21.77 -9.79
C LYS A 181 16.24 22.10 -11.23
N ALA A 182 14.96 21.97 -11.59
CA ALA A 182 14.47 22.34 -12.91
C ALA A 182 14.46 23.86 -13.12
N GLU A 183 14.08 24.63 -12.10
CA GLU A 183 14.08 26.09 -12.11
C GLU A 183 15.50 26.66 -12.21
N LEU A 184 16.45 26.14 -11.43
CA LEU A 184 17.88 26.52 -11.52
C LEU A 184 18.46 26.26 -12.93
N LYS A 185 18.08 25.15 -13.57
CA LYS A 185 18.49 24.84 -14.96
C LYS A 185 17.85 25.76 -16.01
N GLN A 186 16.70 26.37 -15.73
CA GLN A 186 16.07 27.35 -16.62
C GLN A 186 16.75 28.72 -16.50
N GLU A 187 17.12 29.14 -15.30
CA GLU A 187 17.84 30.40 -15.08
C GLU A 187 19.23 30.39 -15.75
N GLU A 188 19.96 29.28 -15.71
CA GLU A 188 21.25 29.12 -16.41
C GLU A 188 21.14 29.26 -17.94
N LYS A 189 19.97 29.02 -18.53
CA LYS A 189 19.76 29.11 -19.99
C LYS A 189 19.35 30.50 -20.48
N SER A 190 19.08 31.47 -19.61
CA SER A 190 18.62 32.81 -20.04
C SER A 190 19.53 33.96 -19.59
N SER A 191 20.66 34.13 -20.29
CA SER A 191 21.34 35.43 -20.33
C SER A 191 22.12 35.67 -21.64
N VAL A 192 21.54 35.31 -22.79
CA VAL A 192 22.08 35.82 -24.06
C VAL A 192 21.48 37.20 -24.28
N ARG A 193 22.16 38.24 -23.75
CA ARG A 193 21.86 39.64 -24.06
C ARG A 193 21.84 39.80 -25.60
N PRO A 194 20.79 40.40 -26.19
CA PRO A 194 20.82 40.71 -27.61
C PRO A 194 21.93 41.75 -27.85
N LYS A 195 22.87 41.44 -28.75
CA LYS A 195 23.84 42.42 -29.25
C LYS A 195 23.06 43.59 -29.84
N LEU A 196 23.14 44.76 -29.20
CA LEU A 196 22.78 46.03 -29.81
C LEU A 196 23.57 46.16 -31.12
N LYS A 197 22.85 46.20 -32.25
CA LYS A 197 23.42 46.62 -33.53
C LYS A 197 23.61 48.14 -33.47
N MET A 198 24.85 48.57 -33.71
CA MET A 198 25.17 49.95 -34.08
C MET A 198 24.49 50.33 -35.39
#